data_AF-A0A1F8EDD7-F1
#
_entry.id   AF-A0A1F8EDD7-F1
#
_cell.length_a   1.000
_cell.length_b   1.000
_cell.length_c   1.000
_cell.angle_alpha   90.00
_cell.angle_beta   90.00
_cell.angle_gamma   90.00
#
_symmetry.space_group_name_H-M   'P 1'
#
loop_
_entity.id
_entity.type
_entity.pdbx_description
1 polymer ?
#
loop_
_entity_poly.entity_id
_entity_poly.type
_entity_poly.pdbx_seq_one_letter_code
_entity_poly.pdbx_strand_id
1 'polypeptide(L)'
;MGPAVVVSDVYANKIKVARDLFIKPINFPEPKYRIKITQCYNAWASYQDNTIVISEPVIKNFSTKELAGILGHELAHIQADKQKVSVADQIDNHWKIDVMGAELTSKEVMIKKLNRMLEENDNLFKTNGFLMYYFPLSYLEHTLSRDDFMFRIKKVNDHFK
;
A
#
# COMPACT_ATOMS: atom_id res chain seq x y z
N MET A 1 22.23 -5.02 6.50
CA MET A 1 21.69 -4.43 5.26
C MET A 1 21.65 -5.54 4.21
N GLY A 2 20.47 -5.93 3.71
CA GLY A 2 20.38 -6.95 2.65
C GLY A 2 20.90 -6.42 1.32
N PRO A 3 21.29 -7.28 0.36
CA PRO A 3 21.80 -6.85 -0.93
C PRO A 3 20.74 -6.02 -1.68
N ALA A 4 21.16 -4.88 -2.22
CA ALA A 4 20.33 -4.08 -3.11
C ALA A 4 20.13 -4.86 -4.42
N VAL A 5 18.90 -5.30 -4.68
CA VAL A 5 18.56 -6.02 -5.91
C VAL A 5 18.31 -4.99 -7.01
N VAL A 6 19.04 -5.13 -8.12
CA VAL A 6 18.84 -4.38 -9.36
C VAL A 6 17.38 -4.56 -9.80
N VAL A 7 16.65 -3.46 -9.97
CA VAL A 7 15.30 -3.49 -10.53
C VAL A 7 15.42 -4.04 -11.95
N SER A 8 14.88 -5.22 -12.23
CA SER A 8 14.85 -5.74 -13.59
C SER A 8 14.04 -4.80 -14.49
N ASP A 9 14.38 -4.71 -15.78
CA ASP A 9 13.71 -3.80 -16.72
C ASP A 9 12.18 -4.02 -16.76
N VAL A 10 11.74 -5.26 -16.55
CA VAL A 10 10.32 -5.64 -16.45
C VAL A 10 9.63 -4.97 -15.27
N TYR A 11 10.27 -4.95 -14.09
CA TYR A 11 9.75 -4.29 -12.90
C TYR A 11 9.73 -2.77 -13.04
N ALA A 12 10.79 -2.19 -13.62
CA ALA A 12 10.86 -0.75 -13.89
C ALA A 12 9.71 -0.31 -14.82
N ASN A 13 9.44 -1.08 -15.88
CA ASN A 13 8.33 -0.77 -16.79
C ASN A 13 6.97 -0.83 -16.10
N LYS A 14 6.71 -1.84 -15.25
CA LYS A 14 5.44 -1.95 -14.53
C LYS A 14 5.22 -0.79 -13.55
N ILE A 15 6.27 -0.34 -12.87
CA ILE A 15 6.22 0.85 -12.00
C ILE A 15 5.90 2.09 -12.82
N LYS A 16 6.56 2.28 -13.97
CA LYS A 16 6.30 3.40 -14.88
C LYS A 16 4.83 3.44 -15.30
N VAL A 17 4.30 2.33 -15.83
CA VAL A 17 2.89 2.26 -16.27
C VAL A 17 1.92 2.48 -15.10
N ALA A 18 2.27 2.04 -13.88
CA ALA A 18 1.46 2.34 -12.69
C ALA A 18 1.52 3.83 -12.30
N ARG A 19 2.67 4.49 -12.45
CA ARG A 19 2.83 5.93 -12.22
C ARG A 19 2.08 6.78 -13.25
N ASP A 20 1.96 6.31 -14.49
CA ASP A 20 1.18 6.97 -15.55
C ASP A 20 -0.32 7.04 -15.23
N LEU A 21 -0.83 6.28 -14.25
CA LEU A 21 -2.22 6.33 -13.78
C LEU A 21 -2.50 7.44 -12.75
N PHE A 22 -1.51 8.27 -12.41
CA PHE A 22 -1.68 9.37 -11.47
C PHE A 22 -2.32 10.58 -12.17
N ILE A 23 -3.34 11.16 -11.54
CA ILE A 23 -4.07 12.32 -12.08
C ILE A 23 -3.54 13.65 -11.56
N LYS A 24 -2.73 13.63 -10.48
CA LYS A 24 -2.07 14.81 -9.94
C LYS A 24 -0.56 14.61 -9.86
N PRO A 25 0.24 15.65 -10.16
CA PRO A 25 1.67 15.60 -9.92
C PRO A 25 1.96 15.61 -8.42
N ILE A 26 3.06 14.98 -8.04
CA ILE A 26 3.65 15.14 -6.70
C ILE A 26 4.44 16.46 -6.67
N ASN A 27 4.47 17.11 -5.50
CA ASN A 27 5.19 18.37 -5.30
C ASN A 27 6.61 18.18 -4.73
N PHE A 28 7.19 16.99 -4.91
CA PHE A 28 8.53 16.63 -4.46
C PHE A 28 9.24 15.79 -5.53
N PRO A 29 10.59 15.68 -5.46
CA PRO A 29 11.34 14.87 -6.41
C PRO A 29 10.83 13.43 -6.47
N GLU A 30 10.80 12.85 -7.67
CA GLU A 30 10.36 11.47 -7.88
C GLU A 30 11.14 10.50 -6.98
N PRO A 31 10.46 9.61 -6.23
CA PRO A 31 11.13 8.70 -5.32
C PRO A 31 11.96 7.67 -6.06
N LYS A 32 12.94 7.11 -5.35
CA LYS A 32 13.65 5.91 -5.83
C LYS A 32 12.81 4.68 -5.53
N TYR A 33 12.80 3.71 -6.44
CA TYR A 33 12.12 2.44 -6.23
C TYR A 33 13.12 1.32 -5.97
N ARG A 34 12.87 0.51 -4.93
CA ARG A 34 13.65 -0.68 -4.63
C ARG A 34 12.74 -1.89 -4.50
N ILE A 35 13.14 -3.01 -5.10
CA ILE A 35 12.43 -4.28 -4.94
C ILE A 35 13.10 -5.08 -3.83
N LYS A 36 12.32 -5.50 -2.84
CA LYS A 36 12.77 -6.42 -1.78
C LYS A 36 12.22 -7.81 -2.05
N ILE A 37 13.12 -8.79 -2.16
CA ILE A 37 12.77 -10.20 -2.25
C ILE A 37 12.32 -10.67 -0.86
N THR A 38 11.04 -11.00 -0.74
CA THR A 38 10.37 -11.48 0.49
C THR A 38 9.09 -12.23 0.10
N GLN A 39 8.49 -12.95 1.04
CA GLN A 39 7.22 -13.66 0.86
C GLN A 39 5.98 -12.81 1.22
N CYS A 40 6.18 -11.63 1.82
CA CYS A 40 5.09 -10.78 2.31
C CYS A 40 4.60 -9.80 1.23
N TYR A 41 3.28 -9.59 1.14
CA TYR A 41 2.67 -8.53 0.34
C TYR A 41 2.76 -7.19 1.06
N ASN A 42 3.82 -6.44 0.81
CA ASN A 42 4.03 -5.14 1.45
C ASN A 42 4.70 -4.11 0.53
N ALA A 43 4.48 -2.84 0.82
CA ALA A 43 5.30 -1.73 0.35
C ALA A 43 5.43 -0.71 1.49
N TRP A 44 6.51 0.06 1.51
CA TRP A 44 6.63 1.18 2.44
C TRP A 44 7.51 2.29 1.88
N ALA A 45 7.16 3.52 2.21
CA ALA A 45 8.03 4.67 2.06
C ALA A 45 9.09 4.73 3.17
N SER A 46 10.35 4.90 2.78
CA SER A 46 11.45 5.23 3.68
C SER A 46 11.41 6.72 4.03
N TYR A 47 11.21 7.01 5.31
CA TYR A 47 11.21 8.38 5.86
C TYR A 47 12.58 9.08 5.75
N GLN A 48 13.66 8.35 5.45
CA GLN A 48 15.01 8.91 5.43
C GLN A 48 15.43 9.45 4.06
N ASP A 49 14.95 8.85 2.97
CA ASP A 49 15.54 9.07 1.64
C ASP A 49 14.54 9.07 0.47
N ASN A 50 13.24 9.27 0.74
CA ASN A 50 12.17 9.23 -0.27
C ASN A 50 12.27 7.99 -1.18
N THR A 51 12.66 6.86 -0.61
CA THR A 51 12.71 5.57 -1.32
C THR A 51 11.42 4.82 -1.04
N ILE A 52 10.75 4.33 -2.08
CA ILE A 52 9.65 3.37 -1.95
C ILE A 52 10.21 1.97 -2.12
N VAL A 53 10.08 1.15 -1.08
CA VAL A 53 10.45 -0.26 -1.13
C VAL A 53 9.20 -1.08 -1.39
N ILE A 54 9.23 -1.90 -2.44
CA ILE A 54 8.13 -2.74 -2.88
C ILE A 54 8.56 -4.19 -2.72
N SER A 55 7.76 -5.00 -2.04
CA SER A 55 7.99 -6.44 -2.00
C SER A 55 7.82 -7.07 -3.39
N GLU A 56 8.64 -8.07 -3.70
CA GLU A 56 8.58 -8.75 -4.99
C GLU A 56 7.19 -9.39 -5.31
N PRO A 57 6.47 -10.00 -4.34
CA PRO A 57 5.14 -10.54 -4.59
C PRO A 57 4.13 -9.48 -5.02
N VAL A 58 4.21 -8.25 -4.47
CA VAL A 58 3.34 -7.14 -4.91
C VAL A 58 3.59 -6.83 -6.38
N ILE A 59 4.84 -6.60 -6.78
CA ILE A 59 5.13 -6.22 -8.16
C ILE A 59 4.85 -7.37 -9.15
N LYS A 60 4.96 -8.64 -8.73
CA LYS A 60 4.63 -9.80 -9.57
C LYS A 60 3.13 -9.99 -9.71
N ASN A 61 2.41 -10.05 -8.59
CA ASN A 61 1.05 -10.60 -8.55
C ASN A 61 -0.03 -9.53 -8.68
N PHE A 62 0.24 -8.29 -8.28
CA PHE A 62 -0.77 -7.24 -8.32
C PHE A 62 -0.89 -6.67 -9.73
N SER A 63 -2.10 -6.37 -10.17
CA SER A 63 -2.36 -5.64 -11.41
C SER A 63 -1.75 -4.23 -11.37
N THR A 64 -1.54 -3.63 -12.54
CA THR A 64 -1.01 -2.25 -12.65
C THR A 64 -1.84 -1.24 -11.87
N LYS A 65 -3.17 -1.37 -11.86
CA LYS A 65 -4.06 -0.48 -11.09
C LYS A 65 -3.88 -0.67 -9.58
N GLU A 66 -3.73 -1.90 -9.10
CA GLU A 66 -3.47 -2.16 -7.67
C GLU A 66 -2.09 -1.63 -7.26
N LEU A 67 -1.08 -1.84 -8.11
CA LEU A 67 0.25 -1.25 -7.91
C LEU A 67 0.18 0.28 -7.87
N ALA A 68 -0.58 0.92 -8.77
CA ALA A 68 -0.76 2.36 -8.77
C ALA A 68 -1.37 2.86 -7.45
N GLY A 69 -2.39 2.15 -6.91
CA GLY A 69 -2.96 2.47 -5.61
C GLY A 69 -1.96 2.29 -4.46
N ILE A 70 -1.09 1.29 -4.52
CA ILE A 70 0.00 1.11 -3.54
C ILE A 70 0.98 2.28 -3.63
N LEU A 71 1.45 2.62 -4.83
CA LEU A 71 2.36 3.74 -5.03
C LEU A 71 1.73 5.06 -4.56
N GLY A 72 0.43 5.26 -4.82
CA GLY A 72 -0.30 6.44 -4.37
C GLY A 72 -0.34 6.54 -2.85
N HIS A 73 -0.55 5.41 -2.16
CA HIS A 73 -0.50 5.33 -0.71
C HIS A 73 0.90 5.67 -0.15
N GLU A 74 1.95 5.08 -0.70
CA GLU A 74 3.33 5.35 -0.22
C GLU A 74 3.79 6.78 -0.52
N LEU A 75 3.42 7.33 -1.67
CA LEU A 75 3.70 8.74 -2.00
C LEU A 75 2.94 9.68 -1.07
N ALA A 76 1.72 9.32 -0.63
CA ALA A 76 0.98 10.08 0.35
C ALA A 76 1.64 10.09 1.74
N HIS A 77 2.30 9.01 2.16
CA HIS A 77 3.15 9.02 3.35
C HIS A 77 4.30 10.02 3.23
N ILE A 78 5.01 10.03 2.10
CA ILE A 78 6.09 10.99 1.85
C ILE A 78 5.55 12.44 1.86
N GLN A 79 4.38 12.66 1.26
CA GLN A 79 3.75 13.98 1.25
C GLN A 79 3.34 14.44 2.66
N ALA A 80 2.76 13.55 3.46
CA ALA A 80 2.36 13.83 4.84
C ALA A 80 3.56 14.15 5.72
N ASP A 81 4.67 13.42 5.57
CA ASP A 81 5.92 13.69 6.28
C ASP A 81 6.49 15.08 5.93
N LYS A 82 6.47 15.47 4.66
CA LYS A 82 6.84 16.82 4.21
C LYS A 82 5.92 17.92 4.77
N GLN A 83 4.66 17.58 5.06
CA GLN A 83 3.70 18.45 5.74
C GLN A 83 3.86 18.42 7.27
N LYS A 84 4.87 17.73 7.80
CA LYS A 84 5.17 17.58 9.23
C LYS A 84 4.06 16.88 10.02
N VAL A 85 3.29 16.00 9.37
CA VAL A 85 2.35 15.12 10.06
C VAL A 85 3.14 14.03 10.77
N SER A 86 2.94 13.87 12.08
CA SER A 86 3.69 12.90 12.88
C SER A 86 3.45 11.47 12.40
N VAL A 87 4.45 10.59 12.54
CA VAL A 87 4.30 9.16 12.17
C VAL A 87 3.16 8.52 12.96
N ALA A 88 3.00 8.87 14.25
CA ALA A 88 1.89 8.39 15.07
C ALA A 88 0.53 8.80 14.47
N ASP A 89 0.36 10.07 14.08
CA ASP A 89 -0.88 10.53 13.45
C ASP A 89 -1.15 9.85 12.11
N GLN A 90 -0.09 9.57 11.33
CA GLN A 90 -0.21 8.84 10.06
C GLN A 90 -0.69 7.40 10.26
N ILE A 91 -0.23 6.74 11.33
CA ILE A 91 -0.65 5.38 11.71
C ILE A 91 -2.08 5.39 12.24
N ASP A 92 -2.37 6.25 13.21
CA ASP A 92 -3.68 6.34 13.86
C ASP A 92 -4.78 6.82 12.90
N ASN A 93 -4.40 7.54 11.84
CA ASN A 93 -5.31 8.03 10.81
C ASN A 93 -4.93 7.52 9.42
N HIS A 94 -4.59 6.24 9.30
CA HIS A 94 -4.10 5.67 8.03
C HIS A 94 -5.08 5.86 6.86
N TRP A 95 -6.38 5.97 7.14
CA TRP A 95 -7.41 6.32 6.16
C TRP A 95 -7.19 7.68 5.47
N LYS A 96 -6.59 8.67 6.15
CA LYS A 96 -6.25 9.98 5.54
C LYS A 96 -5.16 9.81 4.47
N ILE A 97 -4.21 8.91 4.71
CA ILE A 97 -3.17 8.58 3.73
C ILE A 97 -3.79 7.91 2.49
N ASP A 98 -4.77 7.02 2.66
CA ASP A 98 -5.48 6.47 1.50
C ASP A 98 -6.30 7.52 0.76
N VAL A 99 -6.94 8.46 1.46
CA VAL A 99 -7.64 9.59 0.82
C VAL A 99 -6.66 10.44 0.00
N MET A 100 -5.53 10.84 0.59
CA MET A 100 -4.47 11.56 -0.14
C MET A 100 -3.94 10.73 -1.33
N GLY A 101 -3.74 9.44 -1.16
CA GLY A 101 -3.31 8.56 -2.26
C GLY A 101 -4.36 8.43 -3.37
N ALA A 102 -5.65 8.47 -3.02
CA ALA A 102 -6.75 8.52 -3.99
C ALA A 102 -6.81 9.86 -4.72
N GLU A 103 -6.50 10.98 -4.05
CA GLU A 103 -6.38 12.30 -4.69
C GLU A 103 -5.22 12.35 -5.70
N LEU A 104 -4.13 11.61 -5.46
CA LEU A 104 -3.01 11.47 -6.38
C LEU A 104 -3.34 10.56 -7.58
N THR A 105 -4.18 9.54 -7.37
CA THR A 105 -4.50 8.49 -8.36
C THR A 105 -5.96 8.56 -8.80
N SER A 106 -6.84 7.80 -8.17
CA SER A 106 -8.30 7.99 -8.22
C SER A 106 -8.95 7.23 -7.06
N LYS A 107 -10.22 7.52 -6.79
CA LYS A 107 -11.05 6.73 -5.87
C LYS A 107 -11.02 5.25 -6.22
N GLU A 108 -11.29 4.91 -7.48
CA GLU A 108 -11.38 3.53 -7.97
C GLU A 108 -10.05 2.80 -7.86
N VAL A 109 -8.93 3.48 -8.14
CA VAL A 109 -7.58 2.93 -8.01
C VAL A 109 -7.26 2.60 -6.55
N MET A 110 -7.54 3.52 -5.63
CA MET A 110 -7.29 3.30 -4.21
C MET A 110 -8.18 2.21 -3.62
N ILE A 111 -9.47 2.19 -3.96
CA ILE A 111 -10.40 1.15 -3.52
C ILE A 111 -9.96 -0.22 -4.04
N LYS A 112 -9.47 -0.31 -5.28
CA LYS A 112 -8.95 -1.57 -5.82
C LYS A 112 -7.73 -2.07 -5.03
N LYS A 113 -6.79 -1.19 -4.69
CA LYS A 113 -5.66 -1.53 -3.80
C LYS A 113 -6.14 -2.04 -2.44
N LEU A 114 -7.06 -1.33 -1.79
CA LEU A 114 -7.54 -1.71 -0.45
C LEU A 114 -8.26 -3.06 -0.46
N ASN A 115 -9.10 -3.31 -1.47
CA ASN A 115 -9.77 -4.61 -1.62
C ASN A 115 -8.77 -5.75 -1.85
N ARG A 116 -7.71 -5.52 -2.65
CA ARG A 116 -6.68 -6.54 -2.86
C ARG A 116 -5.91 -6.85 -1.58
N MET A 117 -5.54 -5.83 -0.80
CA MET A 117 -4.86 -6.03 0.49
C MET A 117 -5.76 -6.76 1.50
N LEU A 118 -7.06 -6.42 1.52
CA LEU A 118 -8.06 -7.11 2.32
C LEU A 118 -8.21 -8.59 1.92
N GLU A 119 -8.24 -8.89 0.62
CA GLU A 119 -8.28 -10.26 0.11
C GLU A 119 -7.05 -11.06 0.58
N GLU A 120 -5.85 -10.49 0.46
CA GLU A 120 -4.62 -11.15 0.93
C GLU A 120 -4.60 -11.36 2.44
N ASN A 121 -5.13 -10.40 3.23
CA ASN A 121 -5.29 -10.56 4.67
C ASN A 121 -6.27 -11.69 5.02
N ASP A 122 -7.37 -11.82 4.29
CA ASP A 122 -8.40 -12.84 4.50
C ASP A 122 -7.97 -14.25 4.07
N ASN A 123 -7.09 -14.38 3.08
CA ASN A 123 -6.77 -15.66 2.44
C ASN A 123 -6.29 -16.72 3.44
N LEU A 124 -5.46 -16.34 4.43
CA LEU A 124 -4.91 -17.31 5.39
C LEU A 124 -6.01 -18.03 6.19
N PHE A 125 -6.93 -17.27 6.79
CA PHE A 125 -7.99 -17.81 7.64
C PHE A 125 -9.19 -18.34 6.85
N LYS A 126 -9.46 -17.81 5.64
CA LYS A 126 -10.46 -18.40 4.73
C LYS A 126 -10.07 -19.80 4.26
N THR A 127 -8.81 -20.00 3.88
CA THR A 127 -8.32 -21.30 3.39
C THR A 127 -8.07 -22.29 4.53
N ASN A 128 -7.76 -21.80 5.75
CA ASN A 128 -7.39 -22.62 6.88
C ASN A 128 -8.22 -22.28 8.12
N GLY A 129 -9.55 -22.41 8.02
CA GLY A 129 -10.48 -22.02 9.08
C GLY A 129 -10.18 -22.61 10.45
N PHE A 130 -9.55 -23.79 10.53
CA PHE A 130 -9.13 -24.37 11.80
C PHE A 130 -8.12 -23.50 12.57
N LEU A 131 -7.30 -22.69 11.88
CA LEU A 131 -6.27 -21.84 12.50
C LEU A 131 -6.86 -20.80 13.45
N MET A 132 -8.13 -20.40 13.28
CA MET A 132 -8.76 -19.45 14.22
C MET A 132 -8.83 -19.98 15.66
N TYR A 133 -8.93 -21.31 15.82
CA TYR A 133 -9.02 -21.96 17.12
C TYR A 133 -7.63 -22.22 17.72
N TYR A 134 -6.64 -22.52 16.89
CA TYR A 134 -5.27 -22.80 17.35
C TYR A 134 -4.42 -21.53 17.55
N PHE A 135 -4.77 -20.44 16.85
CA PHE A 135 -4.04 -19.17 16.89
C PHE A 135 -4.99 -17.99 17.13
N PRO A 136 -5.68 -17.93 18.29
CA PRO A 136 -6.71 -16.92 18.55
C PRO A 136 -6.17 -15.49 18.56
N LEU A 137 -4.92 -15.27 19.00
CA LEU A 137 -4.29 -13.95 18.96
C LEU A 137 -4.04 -13.48 17.52
N SER A 138 -3.48 -14.35 16.67
CA SER A 138 -3.27 -14.04 15.25
C SER A 138 -4.60 -13.83 14.52
N TYR A 139 -5.65 -14.55 14.92
CA TYR A 139 -6.99 -14.34 14.38
C TYR A 139 -7.61 -13.00 14.81
N LEU A 140 -7.36 -12.58 16.07
CA LEU A 140 -7.74 -11.25 16.54
C LEU A 140 -7.02 -10.16 15.75
N GLU A 141 -5.70 -10.25 15.57
CA GLU A 141 -4.91 -9.32 14.76
C GLU A 141 -5.42 -9.24 13.31
N HIS A 142 -5.72 -10.39 12.71
CA HIS A 142 -6.33 -10.48 11.39
C HIS A 142 -7.68 -9.75 11.32
N THR A 143 -8.55 -9.95 12.31
CA THR A 143 -9.87 -9.32 12.38
C THR A 143 -9.75 -7.80 12.52
N LEU A 144 -8.86 -7.33 13.39
CA LEU A 144 -8.57 -5.90 13.56
C LEU A 144 -8.05 -5.27 12.26
N SER A 145 -7.13 -5.95 11.57
CA SER A 145 -6.61 -5.48 10.28
C SER A 145 -7.70 -5.46 9.20
N ARG A 146 -8.56 -6.48 9.16
CA ARG A 146 -9.69 -6.54 8.25
C ARG A 146 -10.65 -5.37 8.48
N ASP A 147 -11.01 -5.11 9.74
CA ASP A 147 -11.93 -4.03 10.08
C ASP A 147 -11.33 -2.65 9.77
N ASP A 148 -10.03 -2.47 9.95
CA ASP A 148 -9.29 -1.28 9.49
C ASP A 148 -9.42 -1.09 7.96
N PHE A 149 -9.15 -2.12 7.16
CA PHE A 149 -9.30 -2.03 5.70
C PHE A 149 -10.73 -1.66 5.28
N MET A 150 -11.73 -2.29 5.88
CA MET A 150 -13.14 -1.97 5.62
C MET A 150 -13.47 -0.53 6.00
N PHE A 151 -12.96 -0.04 7.13
CA PHE A 151 -13.13 1.33 7.56
C PHE A 151 -12.47 2.32 6.59
N ARG A 152 -11.25 2.05 6.14
CA ARG A 152 -10.51 2.86 5.16
C ARG A 152 -11.23 2.92 3.80
N ILE A 153 -11.74 1.79 3.31
CA ILE A 153 -12.58 1.70 2.11
C ILE A 153 -13.80 2.61 2.25
N LYS A 154 -14.50 2.55 3.39
CA LYS A 154 -15.65 3.42 3.66
C LYS A 154 -15.25 4.90 3.66
N LYS A 155 -14.14 5.26 4.29
CA LYS A 155 -13.64 6.64 4.34
C LYS A 155 -13.29 7.20 2.96
N VAL A 156 -12.59 6.44 2.13
CA VAL A 156 -12.32 6.83 0.74
C VAL A 156 -13.63 7.01 -0.03
N ASN A 157 -14.57 6.06 0.11
CA ASN A 157 -15.87 6.20 -0.55
C ASN A 157 -16.65 7.44 -0.11
N ASP A 158 -16.68 7.72 1.20
CA ASP A 158 -17.40 8.86 1.78
C ASP A 158 -16.77 10.21 1.37
N HIS A 159 -15.45 10.28 1.17
CA HIS A 159 -14.77 11.52 0.77
C HIS A 159 -15.05 11.94 -0.68
N PHE A 160 -15.19 10.98 -1.59
CA PHE A 160 -15.44 11.21 -3.03
C PHE A 160 -16.89 10.90 -3.42
N LYS A 161 -17.85 11.26 -2.57
CA LYS A 161 -19.29 11.28 -2.86
C LYS A 161 -19.69 12.64 -3.41
#